data_AF-A0A5R2MSR1-F1
#
_entry.id   AF-A0A5R2MSR1-F1
#
_cell.length_a   1.000
_cell.length_b   1.000
_cell.length_c   1.000
_cell.angle_alpha   90.00
_cell.angle_beta   90.00
_cell.angle_gamma   90.00
#
_symmetry.space_group_name_H-M   'P 1'
#
loop_
_entity.id
_entity.type
_entity.pdbx_description
1 polymer ?
#
loop_
_entity_poly.entity_id
_entity_poly.type
_entity_poly.pdbx_seq_one_letter_code
_entity_poly.pdbx_strand_id
1 'polypeptide(L)'
;PGSIMAKSVVVHHELGYTLAVVPSTHRIELGRLQDVMDKRLGLASEDEVILLFDDCDTGAIPPIGAAYDVPVIVDESLGDAADVYFEGGDHRTLV
;
A
#
# COMPACT_ATOMS: atom_id res chain seq x y z
N PRO A 1 18.66 -3.72 3.81
CA PRO A 1 17.69 -3.39 4.89
C PRO A 1 16.37 -2.80 4.38
N GLY A 2 16.39 -1.80 3.48
CA GLY A 2 15.13 -1.17 3.03
C GLY A 2 14.26 -1.99 2.07
N SER A 3 14.80 -3.04 1.44
CA SER A 3 14.09 -3.90 0.48
C SER A 3 13.22 -4.97 1.13
N ILE A 4 13.45 -5.28 2.40
CA ILE A 4 12.64 -6.21 3.20
C ILE A 4 11.54 -5.47 3.98
N MET A 5 11.54 -4.14 3.95
CA MET A 5 10.46 -3.33 4.49
C MET A 5 9.47 -3.05 3.37
N ALA A 6 8.20 -3.32 3.58
CA ALA A 6 7.12 -2.98 2.67
C ALA A 6 6.41 -1.71 3.14
N LYS A 7 5.87 -0.97 2.18
CA LYS A 7 4.96 0.14 2.43
C LYS A 7 3.72 0.00 1.56
N SER A 8 2.62 0.51 2.08
CA SER A 8 1.35 0.55 1.36
C SER A 8 1.12 1.94 0.80
N VAL A 9 0.64 2.00 -0.44
CA VAL A 9 0.18 3.23 -1.08
C VAL A 9 -1.26 3.02 -1.51
N VAL A 10 -2.13 3.92 -1.08
CA VAL A 10 -3.54 3.87 -1.46
C VAL A 10 -3.69 4.55 -2.81
N VAL A 11 -4.20 3.80 -3.78
CA VAL A 11 -4.65 4.34 -5.07
C VAL A 11 -6.16 4.29 -5.14
N HIS A 12 -6.75 5.21 -5.88
CA HIS A 12 -8.18 5.26 -6.12
C HIS A 12 -8.49 5.12 -7.61
N HIS A 13 -9.65 4.55 -7.91
CA HIS A 13 -10.23 4.42 -9.24
C HIS A 13 -11.74 4.53 -9.16
N GLU A 14 -12.41 4.46 -10.30
CA GLU A 14 -13.86 4.68 -10.42
C GLU A 14 -14.76 3.74 -9.59
N LEU A 15 -14.23 2.61 -9.08
CA LEU A 15 -14.99 1.65 -8.26
C LEU A 15 -14.56 1.64 -6.79
N GLY A 16 -13.62 2.49 -6.38
CA GLY A 16 -13.12 2.54 -5.01
C GLY A 16 -11.60 2.63 -4.91
N TYR A 17 -11.07 2.07 -3.82
CA TYR A 17 -9.65 2.13 -3.46
C TYR A 17 -8.95 0.79 -3.68
N THR A 18 -7.63 0.81 -3.79
CA THR A 18 -6.78 -0.38 -3.79
C THR A 18 -5.48 -0.04 -3.08
N LEU A 19 -5.00 -0.97 -2.25
CA LEU A 19 -3.68 -0.89 -1.63
C LEU A 19 -2.64 -1.49 -2.58
N ALA A 20 -1.70 -0.66 -3.02
CA ALA A 20 -0.52 -1.12 -3.73
C ALA A 20 0.65 -1.22 -2.75
N VAL A 21 1.18 -2.44 -2.59
CA VAL A 21 2.22 -2.78 -1.62
C VAL A 21 3.53 -3.00 -2.35
N VAL A 22 4.54 -2.20 -2.01
CA VAL A 22 5.86 -2.20 -2.65
C VAL A 22 6.96 -2.20 -1.59
N PRO A 23 8.20 -2.61 -1.91
CA PRO A 23 9.31 -2.38 -1.00
C PRO A 23 9.46 -0.87 -0.71
N SER A 24 9.89 -0.52 0.50
CA SER A 24 10.02 0.88 0.92
C SER A 24 11.03 1.66 0.08
N THR A 25 11.98 0.96 -0.53
CA THR A 25 12.95 1.50 -1.50
C THR A 25 12.37 1.80 -2.88
N HIS A 26 11.18 1.28 -3.20
CA HIS A 26 10.53 1.45 -4.50
C HIS A 26 9.58 2.63 -4.50
N ARG A 27 9.25 3.10 -5.70
CA ARG A 27 8.21 4.10 -5.96
C ARG A 27 7.19 3.52 -6.92
N ILE A 28 5.92 3.83 -6.68
CA ILE A 28 4.87 3.44 -7.60
C ILE A 28 4.93 4.33 -8.82
N GLU A 29 5.10 3.71 -9.98
CA GLU A 29 4.83 4.34 -11.26
C GLU A 29 3.37 4.09 -11.62
N LEU A 30 2.51 5.10 -11.42
CA LEU A 30 1.08 4.99 -11.68
C LEU A 30 0.78 4.49 -13.09
N GLY A 31 1.52 4.93 -14.11
CA GLY A 31 1.34 4.47 -15.48
C GLY A 31 1.43 2.94 -15.60
N ARG A 32 2.47 2.34 -15.02
CA ARG A 32 2.65 0.88 -15.03
C ARG A 32 1.57 0.17 -14.22
N LEU A 33 1.17 0.72 -13.08
CA LEU A 33 0.12 0.14 -12.26
C LEU A 33 -1.25 0.19 -12.95
N GLN A 34 -1.54 1.27 -13.68
CA GLN A 34 -2.74 1.37 -14.53
C GLN A 34 -2.75 0.29 -15.60
N ASP A 35 -1.62 0.06 -16.28
CA ASP A 35 -1.50 -0.97 -17.32
C ASP A 35 -1.75 -2.38 -16.76
N VAL A 36 -1.27 -2.65 -15.53
CA VAL A 36 -1.46 -3.93 -14.85
C VAL A 36 -2.91 -4.12 -14.38
N MET A 37 -3.54 -3.07 -13.86
CA MET A 37 -4.90 -3.13 -13.31
C MET A 37 -6.00 -2.92 -14.35
N ASP A 38 -5.64 -2.51 -15.57
CA ASP A 38 -6.56 -2.07 -16.64
C ASP A 38 -7.59 -1.05 -16.13
N LYS A 39 -7.09 -0.06 -15.37
CA LYS A 39 -7.90 0.98 -14.71
C LYS A 39 -7.19 2.31 -14.77
N ARG A 40 -7.97 3.40 -14.83
CA ARG A 40 -7.43 4.74 -14.55
C ARG A 40 -7.26 4.90 -13.06
N LEU A 41 -6.03 5.19 -12.63
CA LEU A 41 -5.66 5.28 -11.22
C LEU A 41 -5.19 6.70 -10.88
N GLY A 42 -5.54 7.15 -9.68
CA GLY A 42 -4.90 8.27 -9.01
C GLY A 42 -4.34 7.85 -7.66
N LEU A 43 -3.41 8.64 -7.11
CA LEU A 43 -3.04 8.51 -5.69
C LEU A 43 -4.17 9.07 -4.84
N ALA A 44 -4.59 8.33 -3.82
CA ALA A 44 -5.53 8.87 -2.85
C ALA A 44 -4.86 10.02 -2.11
N SER A 45 -5.64 11.08 -1.84
CA SER A 45 -5.18 12.18 -0.99
C SER A 45 -5.02 11.73 0.46
N GLU A 46 -4.22 12.45 1.25
CA GLU A 46 -4.04 12.12 2.68
C GLU A 46 -5.37 12.10 3.44
N ASP A 47 -6.29 13.02 3.13
CA ASP A 47 -7.62 13.07 3.75
C ASP A 47 -8.44 11.81 3.46
N GLU A 48 -8.40 11.31 2.22
CA GLU A 48 -9.07 10.04 1.86
C GLU A 48 -8.44 8.85 2.59
N VAL A 49 -7.12 8.83 2.71
CA VAL A 49 -6.41 7.76 3.42
C VAL A 49 -6.77 7.76 4.90
N ILE A 50 -6.76 8.91 5.56
CA ILE A 50 -7.09 9.01 7.00
C ILE A 50 -8.56 8.61 7.26
N LEU A 51 -9.47 8.93 6.35
CA LEU A 51 -10.87 8.51 6.48
C LEU A 51 -11.06 7.00 6.28
N LEU A 52 -10.24 6.37 5.43
CA LEU A 52 -10.33 4.94 5.15
C LEU A 52 -9.60 4.07 6.18
N PHE A 53 -8.53 4.60 6.77
CA PHE A 53 -7.68 3.94 7.76
C PHE A 53 -7.62 4.78 9.04
N ASP A 54 -8.78 4.97 9.68
CA ASP A 54 -8.97 5.90 10.80
C ASP A 54 -8.32 5.46 12.12
N ASP A 55 -7.84 4.23 12.18
CA ASP A 55 -7.11 3.63 13.29
C ASP A 55 -5.59 3.60 13.09
N CYS A 56 -5.08 4.16 11.97
CA CYS A 56 -3.67 4.20 11.63
C CYS A 56 -3.09 5.62 11.63
N ASP A 57 -1.83 5.74 12.03
CA ASP A 57 -1.05 6.96 11.82
C ASP A 57 -0.84 7.22 10.31
N THR A 58 -0.80 8.50 9.92
CA THR A 58 -0.57 8.90 8.52
C THR A 58 0.73 8.30 7.98
N GLY A 59 0.62 7.54 6.90
CA GLY A 59 1.77 6.90 6.26
C GLY A 59 2.24 5.60 6.93
N ALA A 60 1.58 5.14 7.98
CA ALA A 60 1.83 3.86 8.65
C ALA A 60 0.81 2.77 8.28
N ILE A 61 0.22 2.85 7.08
CA ILE A 61 -0.87 1.96 6.67
C ILE A 61 -0.35 0.53 6.43
N PRO A 62 -0.84 -0.46 7.19
CA PRO A 62 -0.42 -1.85 7.00
C PRO A 62 -0.95 -2.43 5.67
N PRO A 63 -0.24 -3.38 5.05
CA PRO A 63 -0.66 -4.05 3.81
C PRO A 63 -1.76 -5.11 4.05
N ILE A 64 -2.70 -4.85 4.97
CA ILE A 64 -3.77 -5.77 5.39
C ILE A 64 -5.12 -5.21 4.93
N GLY A 65 -5.32 -5.15 3.61
CA GLY A 65 -6.53 -4.55 3.03
C GLY A 65 -7.84 -5.22 3.44
N ALA A 66 -7.80 -6.51 3.79
CA ALA A 66 -8.97 -7.25 4.27
C ALA A 66 -9.56 -6.68 5.58
N ALA A 67 -8.77 -5.97 6.39
CA ALA A 67 -9.27 -5.30 7.60
C ALA A 67 -10.16 -4.09 7.28
N TYR A 68 -10.04 -3.54 6.07
CA TYR A 68 -10.71 -2.30 5.62
C TYR A 68 -11.61 -2.51 4.39
N ASP A 69 -11.83 -3.76 3.97
CA ASP A 69 -12.52 -4.12 2.72
C ASP A 69 -11.89 -3.48 1.45
N VAL A 70 -10.56 -3.35 1.45
CA VAL A 70 -9.78 -2.77 0.36
C VAL A 70 -9.00 -3.87 -0.36
N PRO A 71 -9.15 -4.02 -1.69
CA PRO A 71 -8.30 -4.91 -2.49
C PRO A 71 -6.82 -4.58 -2.36
N VAL A 72 -5.97 -5.60 -2.39
CA VAL A 72 -4.51 -5.45 -2.28
C VAL A 72 -3.84 -6.00 -3.54
N ILE A 73 -2.90 -5.23 -4.08
CA ILE A 73 -1.94 -5.67 -5.09
C ILE A 73 -0.53 -5.54 -4.53
N VAL A 74 0.28 -6.58 -4.71
CA VAL A 74 1.63 -6.69 -4.13
C VAL A 74 2.66 -6.76 -5.24
N ASP A 75 3.73 -5.99 -5.10
CA ASP A 75 4.91 -6.06 -5.96
C ASP A 75 5.57 -7.44 -5.83
N GLU A 76 5.77 -8.10 -6.98
CA GLU A 76 6.35 -9.44 -7.04
C GLU A 76 7.72 -9.54 -6.37
N SER A 77 8.50 -8.45 -6.36
CA SER A 77 9.84 -8.41 -5.76
C SER A 77 9.85 -8.63 -4.25
N LEU A 78 8.71 -8.42 -3.56
CA LEU A 78 8.56 -8.76 -2.15
C LEU A 78 8.49 -10.28 -1.92
N GLY A 79 8.07 -11.06 -2.92
CA GLY A 79 7.99 -12.51 -2.84
C GLY A 79 9.35 -13.22 -2.81
N ASP A 80 10.42 -12.54 -3.22
CA ASP A 80 11.79 -13.06 -3.18
C ASP A 80 12.44 -12.94 -1.79
N ALA A 81 11.84 -12.17 -0.88
CA ALA A 81 12.36 -11.98 0.47
C ALA A 81 11.95 -13.13 1.39
N ALA A 82 12.89 -13.62 2.20
CA ALA A 82 12.60 -14.65 3.21
C ALA A 82 11.65 -14.12 4.31
N ASP A 83 11.83 -12.84 4.69
CA ASP A 83 10.99 -12.11 5.62
C ASP A 83 10.64 -10.75 5.00
N VAL A 84 9.40 -10.30 5.22
CA VAL A 84 8.92 -8.96 4.86
C VAL A 84 8.34 -8.32 6.11
N TYR A 85 8.78 -7.10 6.40
CA TYR A 85 8.33 -6.30 7.53
C TYR A 85 7.46 -5.14 7.05
N PHE A 86 6.50 -4.72 7.85
CA PHE A 86 5.68 -3.54 7.57
C PHE A 86 5.23 -2.85 8.85
N GLU A 87 4.81 -1.58 8.73
CA GLU A 87 4.29 -0.80 9.86
C GLU A 87 2.94 -1.38 10.34
N GLY A 88 2.79 -1.53 11.66
CA GLY A 88 1.62 -2.11 12.30
C GLY A 88 0.46 -1.13 12.54
N GLY A 89 0.41 -0.01 11.82
CA GLY A 89 -0.54 1.09 12.05
C GLY A 89 0.05 2.29 12.80
N ASP A 90 1.30 2.22 13.22
CA ASP A 90 2.05 3.32 13.82
C ASP A 90 3.51 3.33 13.32
N HIS A 91 4.31 4.35 13.67
CA HIS A 91 5.73 4.43 13.29
C HIS A 91 6.72 3.76 14.27
N ARG A 92 6.23 2.85 15.11
CA ARG A 92 6.97 2.28 16.26
C ARG A 92 6.90 0.76 16.31
N THR A 93 5.95 0.17 15.60
CA THR A 93 5.59 -1.23 15.65
C THR A 93 5.76 -1.82 14.25
N LEU A 94 6.60 -2.86 14.16
CA LEU A 94 6.76 -3.65 12.95
C LEU A 94 6.16 -5.04 13.16
N VAL A 95 5.52 -5.56 12.12
CA VAL A 95 5.08 -6.95 12.00
C VAL A 95 6.04 -7.70 11.09
#